data_AF-A0A9D9LDJ3-F1
#
_entry.id   AF-A0A9D9LDJ3-F1
#
_cell.length_a   1.000
_cell.length_b   1.000
_cell.length_c   1.000
_cell.angle_alpha   90.00
_cell.angle_beta   90.00
_cell.angle_gamma   90.00
#
_symmetry.space_group_name_H-M   'P 1'
#
loop_
_entity.id
_entity.type
_entity.pdbx_description
1 polymer ?
#
loop_
_entity_poly.entity_id
_entity_poly.type
_entity_poly.pdbx_seq_one_letter_code
_entity_poly.pdbx_strand_id
1 'polypeptide(L)'
;MRITMSVRGLFAILAGSVILSGCLFVRETEHRIKVNEDGGGEAWIRLIDLRSDGTTDSSVTADLEGMLASFEGDVDKEFERRGRTLVAKKFLLKGDTLSAELQYSFGKLTAI
;
A
#
# COMPACT_ATOMS: atom_id res chain seq x y z
N MET A 1 -19.68 -12.30 -57.37
CA MET A 1 -20.40 -11.49 -56.37
C MET A 1 -19.40 -11.12 -55.29
N ARG A 2 -18.98 -9.85 -55.24
CA ARG A 2 -17.94 -9.35 -54.31
C ARG A 2 -18.53 -9.24 -52.91
N ILE A 3 -17.85 -9.84 -51.94
CA ILE A 3 -18.09 -9.66 -50.51
C ILE A 3 -17.43 -8.34 -50.11
N THR A 4 -18.22 -7.42 -49.56
CA THR A 4 -17.71 -6.26 -48.81
C THR A 4 -18.38 -6.25 -47.45
N MET A 5 -17.69 -6.84 -46.47
CA MET A 5 -18.00 -6.71 -45.05
C MET A 5 -17.65 -5.29 -44.60
N SER A 6 -18.63 -4.59 -44.03
CA SER A 6 -18.47 -3.28 -43.40
C SER A 6 -17.80 -3.44 -42.03
N VAL A 7 -16.48 -3.25 -41.99
CA VAL A 7 -15.65 -3.24 -40.77
C VAL A 7 -15.75 -1.88 -40.08
N ARG A 8 -16.97 -1.46 -39.69
CA ARG A 8 -17.16 -0.18 -38.98
C ARG A 8 -18.02 -0.25 -37.71
N GLY A 9 -18.55 -1.43 -37.37
CA GLY A 9 -19.43 -1.60 -36.20
C GLY A 9 -18.78 -2.23 -34.97
N LEU A 10 -17.47 -2.50 -34.99
CA LEU A 10 -16.84 -3.41 -34.03
C LEU A 10 -15.62 -2.82 -33.31
N PHE A 11 -15.67 -1.57 -32.84
CA PHE A 11 -14.56 -1.02 -32.02
C PHE A 11 -14.96 0.06 -31.00
N ALA A 12 -16.24 0.30 -30.74
CA ALA A 12 -16.69 1.39 -29.86
C ALA A 12 -17.06 0.98 -28.43
N ILE A 13 -17.06 -0.33 -28.09
CA ILE A 13 -17.52 -0.81 -26.76
C ILE A 13 -16.36 -1.36 -25.90
N LEU A 14 -15.12 -1.39 -26.41
CA LEU A 14 -13.94 -1.92 -25.71
C LEU A 14 -12.97 -0.85 -25.19
N ALA A 15 -13.32 0.45 -25.26
CA ALA A 15 -12.51 1.54 -24.72
C ALA A 15 -13.02 2.08 -23.36
N GLY A 16 -13.99 1.39 -22.74
CA GLY A 16 -14.55 1.74 -21.43
C GLY A 16 -13.85 1.08 -20.24
N SER A 17 -12.74 0.39 -20.47
CA SER A 17 -12.00 -0.37 -19.45
C SER A 17 -10.63 0.25 -19.19
N VAL A 18 -10.53 1.58 -19.16
CA VAL A 18 -9.39 2.20 -18.47
C VAL A 18 -9.71 2.03 -16.99
N ILE A 19 -9.11 1.00 -16.42
CA ILE A 19 -8.98 0.78 -15.00
C ILE A 19 -8.29 2.03 -14.44
N LEU A 20 -9.07 3.05 -14.08
CA LEU A 20 -8.66 4.19 -13.28
C LEU A 20 -8.64 3.74 -11.81
N SER A 21 -7.93 2.64 -11.52
CA SER A 21 -7.50 2.39 -10.15
C SER A 21 -6.31 3.30 -9.94
N GLY A 22 -6.43 4.26 -9.02
CA GLY A 22 -5.27 4.95 -8.53
C GLY A 22 -4.27 3.94 -7.94
N CYS A 23 -3.03 4.36 -7.86
CA CYS A 23 -1.97 3.70 -7.13
C CYS A 23 -1.56 4.61 -5.98
N LEU A 24 -1.38 4.01 -4.81
CA LEU A 24 -0.72 4.71 -3.71
C LEU A 24 0.78 4.75 -3.94
N PHE A 25 1.35 5.94 -3.78
CA PHE A 25 2.80 6.12 -3.71
C PHE A 25 3.18 6.69 -2.36
N VAL A 26 4.30 6.18 -1.82
CA VAL A 26 4.91 6.68 -0.60
C VAL A 26 6.12 7.49 -1.00
N ARG A 27 6.15 8.76 -0.61
CA ARG A 27 7.26 9.65 -0.97
C ARG A 27 8.50 9.38 -0.13
N GLU A 28 8.33 9.12 1.15
CA GLU A 28 9.43 8.90 2.08
C GLU A 28 9.11 7.75 3.03
N THR A 29 10.09 6.87 3.22
CA THR A 29 10.02 5.78 4.18
C THR A 29 11.18 5.92 5.16
N GLU A 30 10.86 6.05 6.44
CA GLU A 30 11.84 6.09 7.51
C GLU A 30 11.88 4.73 8.22
N HIS A 31 13.10 4.20 8.39
CA HIS A 31 13.34 2.97 9.13
C HIS A 31 14.19 3.28 10.35
N ARG A 32 13.68 2.99 11.55
CA ARG A 32 14.46 3.03 12.79
C ARG A 32 14.54 1.62 13.35
N ILE A 33 15.73 1.22 13.77
CA ILE A 33 15.95 -0.09 14.37
C ILE A 33 16.77 0.14 15.64
N LYS A 34 16.26 -0.36 16.76
CA LYS A 34 16.96 -0.45 18.02
C LYS A 34 17.29 -1.93 18.26
N VAL A 35 18.58 -2.23 18.39
CA VAL A 35 19.08 -3.58 18.62
C VAL A 35 19.61 -3.67 20.04
N ASN A 36 19.22 -4.74 20.75
CA ASN A 36 19.67 -5.08 22.08
C ASN A 36 20.94 -5.95 22.00
N GLU A 37 21.63 -6.13 23.13
CA GLU A 37 22.87 -6.92 23.20
C GLU A 37 22.70 -8.39 22.81
N ASP A 38 21.49 -8.95 22.98
CA ASP A 38 21.14 -10.32 22.59
C ASP A 38 20.86 -10.48 21.07
N GLY A 39 20.93 -9.38 20.31
CA GLY A 39 20.65 -9.31 18.88
C GLY A 39 19.16 -9.20 18.54
N GLY A 40 18.26 -9.22 19.52
CA GLY A 40 16.85 -8.88 19.37
C GLY A 40 16.63 -7.37 19.41
N GLY A 41 15.38 -6.92 19.36
CA GLY A 41 15.10 -5.48 19.45
C GLY A 41 13.72 -5.04 18.98
N GLU A 42 13.63 -3.74 18.74
CA GLU A 42 12.44 -3.05 18.26
C GLU A 42 12.76 -2.28 16.98
N ALA A 43 11.78 -2.17 16.10
CA ALA A 43 11.90 -1.40 14.88
C ALA A 43 10.63 -0.63 14.57
N TRP A 44 10.82 0.49 13.89
CA TRP A 44 9.78 1.39 13.42
C TRP A 44 9.91 1.57 11.92
N ILE A 45 8.78 1.46 11.22
CA ILE A 45 8.65 1.83 9.81
C ILE A 45 7.66 2.97 9.77
N ARG A 46 8.09 4.12 9.26
CA ARG A 46 7.22 5.27 9.06
C ARG A 46 7.11 5.57 7.59
N LEU A 47 5.90 5.49 7.07
CA LEU A 47 5.53 5.91 5.72
C LEU A 47 5.05 7.36 5.81
N ILE A 48 5.72 8.26 5.10
CA ILE A 48 5.51 9.71 5.16
C ILE A 48 5.06 10.17 3.78
N ASP A 49 4.01 11.02 3.77
CA ASP A 49 3.43 11.60 2.55
C ASP A 49 2.95 10.52 1.58
N LEU A 50 2.01 9.68 2.06
CA LEU A 50 1.28 8.74 1.21
C LEU A 50 0.22 9.49 0.41
N ARG A 51 0.22 9.27 -0.89
CA ARG A 51 -0.69 9.92 -1.84
C ARG A 51 -1.24 8.91 -2.83
N SER A 52 -2.45 9.13 -3.30
CA SER A 52 -3.02 8.44 -4.45
C SER A 52 -2.75 9.26 -5.71
N ASP A 53 -2.45 8.58 -6.82
CA ASP A 53 -2.44 9.19 -8.17
C ASP A 53 -3.81 9.08 -8.88
N GLY A 54 -4.83 8.60 -8.16
CA GLY A 54 -6.19 8.48 -8.64
C GLY A 54 -6.73 9.81 -9.18
N THR A 55 -7.31 9.78 -10.38
CA THR A 55 -7.78 10.99 -11.05
C THR A 55 -9.21 11.37 -10.69
N THR A 56 -9.88 10.56 -9.87
CA THR A 56 -11.25 10.80 -9.36
C THR A 56 -11.30 10.63 -7.84
N ASP A 57 -12.18 11.36 -7.17
CA ASP A 57 -12.37 11.24 -5.72
C ASP A 57 -12.68 9.79 -5.28
N SER A 58 -13.44 9.05 -6.09
CA SER A 58 -13.74 7.64 -5.85
C SER A 58 -12.50 6.74 -5.92
N SER A 59 -11.58 7.00 -6.85
CA SER A 59 -10.33 6.23 -6.97
C SER A 59 -9.37 6.52 -5.81
N VAL A 60 -9.25 7.79 -5.41
CA VAL A 60 -8.46 8.20 -4.24
C VAL A 60 -9.01 7.59 -2.95
N THR A 61 -10.35 7.56 -2.81
CA THR A 61 -11.01 6.97 -1.64
C THR A 61 -10.78 5.46 -1.57
N ALA A 62 -10.95 4.75 -2.69
CA ALA A 62 -10.71 3.31 -2.76
C ALA A 62 -9.26 2.93 -2.41
N ASP A 63 -8.29 3.71 -2.89
CA ASP A 63 -6.88 3.55 -2.57
C ASP A 63 -6.62 3.68 -1.07
N LEU A 64 -7.14 4.74 -0.46
CA LEU A 64 -7.01 5.00 0.97
C LEU A 64 -7.66 3.90 1.81
N GLU A 65 -8.87 3.48 1.44
CA GLU A 65 -9.59 2.38 2.11
C GLU A 65 -8.83 1.05 2.00
N GLY A 66 -8.28 0.72 0.83
CA GLY A 66 -7.49 -0.49 0.63
C GLY A 66 -6.23 -0.55 1.51
N MET A 67 -5.56 0.58 1.68
CA MET A 67 -4.41 0.68 2.58
C MET A 67 -4.80 0.54 4.05
N LEU A 68 -5.87 1.21 4.48
CA LEU A 68 -6.38 1.09 5.85
C LEU A 68 -6.77 -0.36 6.16
N ALA A 69 -7.49 -1.02 5.24
CA ALA A 69 -7.86 -2.43 5.36
C ALA A 69 -6.64 -3.35 5.46
N SER A 70 -5.60 -3.09 4.66
CA SER A 70 -4.35 -3.86 4.70
C SER A 70 -3.63 -3.76 6.04
N PHE A 71 -3.65 -2.57 6.66
CA PHE A 71 -3.09 -2.36 8.00
C PHE A 71 -3.95 -2.99 9.10
N GLU A 72 -5.27 -2.97 8.97
CA GLU A 72 -6.15 -3.54 9.99
C GLU A 72 -6.07 -5.07 10.01
N GLY A 73 -6.01 -5.74 8.86
CA GLY A 73 -6.18 -7.19 8.77
C GLY A 73 -4.95 -8.04 8.41
N ASP A 74 -4.13 -7.58 7.45
CA ASP A 74 -3.14 -8.47 6.81
C ASP A 74 -1.70 -8.21 7.25
N VAL A 75 -1.40 -6.98 7.70
CA VAL A 75 -0.08 -6.62 8.23
C VAL A 75 0.33 -7.51 9.41
N ASP A 76 -0.59 -7.81 10.33
CA ASP A 76 -0.24 -8.59 11.54
C ASP A 76 0.27 -9.99 11.17
N LYS A 77 -0.44 -10.65 10.25
CA LYS A 77 -0.08 -11.99 9.73
C LYS A 77 1.25 -11.96 8.99
N GLU A 78 1.52 -10.90 8.23
CA GLU A 78 2.78 -10.76 7.48
C GLU A 78 3.98 -10.64 8.43
N PHE A 79 3.83 -9.89 9.52
CA PHE A 79 4.88 -9.76 10.54
C PHE A 79 5.09 -11.07 11.30
N GLU A 80 4.02 -11.73 11.73
CA GLU A 80 4.09 -13.02 12.41
C GLU A 80 4.78 -14.08 11.55
N ARG A 81 4.44 -14.16 10.26
CA ARG A 81 5.07 -15.07 9.29
C ARG A 81 6.58 -14.86 9.18
N ARG A 82 7.05 -13.64 9.41
CA ARG A 82 8.48 -13.27 9.38
C ARG A 82 9.15 -13.37 10.76
N GLY A 83 8.48 -13.97 11.75
CA GLY A 83 9.00 -14.11 13.11
C GLY A 83 9.13 -12.77 13.85
N ARG A 84 8.29 -11.80 13.50
CA ARG A 84 8.22 -10.47 14.10
C ARG A 84 6.87 -10.31 14.79
N THR A 85 6.82 -9.56 15.88
CA THR A 85 5.58 -9.28 16.58
C THR A 85 5.24 -7.82 16.41
N LEU A 86 4.08 -7.53 15.83
CA LEU A 86 3.63 -6.15 15.72
C LEU A 86 3.23 -5.62 17.10
N VAL A 87 3.77 -4.47 17.46
CA VAL A 87 3.56 -3.81 18.77
C VAL A 87 2.55 -2.68 18.64
N ALA A 88 2.63 -1.90 17.56
CA ALA A 88 1.71 -0.79 17.34
C ALA A 88 1.52 -0.49 15.85
N LYS A 89 0.31 -0.02 15.53
CA LYS A 89 -0.08 0.57 14.25
C LYS A 89 -0.59 1.97 14.52
N LYS A 90 -0.10 2.97 13.78
CA LYS A 90 -0.63 4.33 13.86
C LYS A 90 -0.86 4.88 12.47
N PHE A 91 -1.99 5.55 12.32
CA PHE A 91 -2.29 6.37 11.15
C PHE A 91 -2.47 7.81 11.58
N LEU A 92 -1.91 8.71 10.78
CA LEU A 92 -2.06 10.13 10.96
C LEU A 92 -2.47 10.75 9.64
N LEU A 93 -3.65 11.36 9.63
CA LEU A 93 -4.11 12.22 8.54
C LEU A 93 -3.89 13.67 8.97
N LYS A 94 -3.10 14.43 8.21
CA LYS A 94 -2.86 15.86 8.45
C LYS A 94 -3.09 16.63 7.15
N GLY A 95 -4.26 17.25 7.03
CA GLY A 95 -4.73 17.81 5.76
C GLY A 95 -4.85 16.69 4.72
N ASP A 96 -4.28 16.91 3.54
CA ASP A 96 -4.28 15.93 2.44
C ASP A 96 -3.10 14.95 2.52
N THR A 97 -2.31 15.02 3.58
CA THR A 97 -1.13 14.17 3.79
C THR A 97 -1.48 13.05 4.74
N LEU A 98 -1.40 11.82 4.26
CA LEU A 98 -1.50 10.63 5.08
C LEU A 98 -0.09 10.16 5.49
N SER A 99 0.03 9.69 6.72
CA SER A 99 1.23 9.04 7.23
C SER A 99 0.85 7.80 8.02
N ALA A 100 1.70 6.79 7.97
CA ALA A 100 1.51 5.55 8.70
C ALA A 100 2.79 5.19 9.47
N GLU A 101 2.65 4.61 10.65
CA GLU A 101 3.75 4.11 11.46
C GLU A 101 3.43 2.70 11.95
N LEU A 102 4.40 1.81 11.77
CA LEU A 102 4.39 0.44 12.26
C LEU A 102 5.53 0.27 13.25
N GLN A 103 5.24 -0.21 14.45
CA GLN A 103 6.25 -0.64 15.42
C GLN A 103 6.16 -2.15 15.57
N TYR A 104 7.31 -2.83 15.56
CA TYR A 104 7.38 -4.27 15.76
C TYR A 104 8.61 -4.65 16.58
N SER A 105 8.54 -5.78 17.27
CA SER A 105 9.67 -6.43 17.91
C SER A 105 10.15 -7.64 17.11
N PHE A 106 11.42 -7.99 17.29
CA PHE A 106 12.05 -9.14 16.66
C PHE A 106 13.02 -9.81 17.63
N GLY A 107 13.12 -11.15 17.55
CA GLY A 107 13.97 -11.93 18.45
C GLY A 107 15.45 -11.96 18.05
N LYS A 108 15.75 -11.91 16.76
CA LYS A 108 17.12 -11.76 16.22
C LYS A 108 17.08 -10.98 14.91
N LEU A 109 18.06 -10.12 14.72
CA LEU A 109 18.32 -9.49 13.43
C LEU A 109 18.97 -10.53 12.50
N THR A 110 18.17 -11.24 11.71
CA THR A 110 18.69 -12.06 10.61
C THR A 110 19.09 -11.14 9.47
N ALA A 111 20.32 -11.27 8.97
CA ALA A 111 20.75 -10.63 7.74
C ALA A 111 19.80 -11.07 6.61
N ILE A 112 19.25 -10.08 5.90
CA ILE A 112 18.37 -10.27 4.74
C ILE A 112 19.25 -10.52 3.52
#